data_AF-A0A923WVQ1-F1
#
_entry.id   AF-A0A923WVQ1-F1
#
_cell.length_a   1.000
_cell.length_b   1.000
_cell.length_c   1.000
_cell.angle_alpha   90.00
_cell.angle_beta   90.00
_cell.angle_gamma   90.00
#
_symmetry.space_group_name_H-M   'P 1'
#
loop_
_entity.id
_entity.type
_entity.pdbx_description
1 polymer ?
#
loop_
_entity_poly.entity_id
_entity_poly.type
_entity_poly.pdbx_seq_one_letter_code
_entity_poly.pdbx_strand_id
1 'polypeptide(L)'
;MSSKGVRLTEKWMQRGLWLVAFVFAGFLIGLGGKIVDNMWRMAPPAPIDSFIDPVKGPLVRAAAERAEANHGAAAGRLEQAEQQHKVAESNARSAQQTFENWLSTRRATARADQDLDLIARTRELDKLKAAGRGALALVQAQQQALLDAEQARGRAGAAWHALQAPAESAAWHARQAQELRVFLYRLALTLPLLLAAGYLFAKRRRSAYWPFVWGFIFFALFAFFVELVPYLPSYGGYVRYIVGIVLTVVIGRFAIISLQRYLQRQKAAEALPDVQRRETLRYDSAMVRLGKGVCPGCERPVDLKEAKLDFCPHCGIGLFDHCGQCATRKSTFARFCCSCGTPGNVSLID
;
A
#
# COMPACT_ATOMS: atom_id res chain seq x y z
N MET A 1 -16.92 7.85 31.90
CA MET A 1 -17.08 8.79 33.03
C MET A 1 -18.12 9.81 32.62
N SER A 2 -19.27 9.79 33.29
CA SER A 2 -20.47 10.55 32.97
C SER A 2 -20.20 12.05 33.10
N SER A 3 -20.45 12.84 32.04
CA SER A 3 -20.33 14.30 32.10
C SER A 3 -21.41 14.86 33.02
N LYS A 4 -21.02 15.12 34.26
CA LYS A 4 -21.83 15.78 35.29
C LYS A 4 -22.11 17.24 34.86
N GLY A 5 -23.05 17.90 35.53
CA GLY A 5 -23.46 19.29 35.32
C GLY A 5 -22.33 20.31 35.51
N VAL A 6 -21.40 20.30 34.57
CA VAL A 6 -20.20 21.13 34.61
C VAL A 6 -20.50 22.43 33.87
N ARG A 7 -20.26 23.56 34.56
CA ARG A 7 -20.36 24.93 34.04
C ARG A 7 -19.70 25.01 32.66
N LEU A 8 -20.30 25.73 31.71
CA LEU A 8 -19.83 25.87 30.32
C LEU A 8 -18.29 26.06 30.25
N THR A 9 -17.74 26.90 31.13
CA THR A 9 -16.31 27.21 31.24
C THR A 9 -15.42 25.99 31.46
N GLU A 10 -15.79 25.04 32.33
CA GLU A 10 -14.95 23.89 32.63
C GLU A 10 -14.99 22.84 31.50
N LYS A 11 -16.11 22.72 30.77
CA LYS A 11 -16.16 21.89 29.54
C LYS A 11 -15.25 22.47 28.45
N TRP A 12 -15.27 23.78 28.27
CA TRP A 12 -14.39 24.45 27.31
C TRP A 12 -12.92 24.35 27.71
N MET A 13 -12.62 24.48 29.01
CA MET A 13 -11.26 24.33 29.53
C MET A 13 -10.73 22.90 29.32
N GLN A 14 -11.53 21.87 29.60
CA GLN A 14 -11.13 20.47 29.33
C GLN A 14 -10.90 20.20 27.84
N ARG A 15 -11.71 20.78 26.94
CA ARG A 15 -11.49 20.70 25.49
C ARG A 15 -10.22 21.43 25.07
N GLY A 16 -9.96 22.61 25.64
CA GLY A 16 -8.73 23.36 25.41
C GLY A 16 -7.49 22.57 25.83
N LEU A 17 -7.52 21.90 26.97
CA LEU A 17 -6.42 21.02 27.42
C LEU A 17 -6.19 19.83 26.48
N TRP A 18 -7.25 19.23 25.93
CA TRP A 18 -7.12 18.20 24.89
C TRP A 18 -6.48 18.74 23.61
N LEU A 19 -6.84 19.94 23.18
CA LEU A 19 -6.21 20.60 22.03
C LEU A 19 -4.72 20.81 22.28
N VAL A 20 -4.33 21.29 23.47
CA VAL A 20 -2.92 21.43 23.86
C VAL A 20 -2.18 20.09 23.79
N ALA A 21 -2.80 19.00 24.27
CA ALA A 21 -2.23 17.66 24.17
C ALA A 21 -1.94 17.24 22.72
N PHE A 22 -2.89 17.47 21.80
CA PHE A 22 -2.71 17.14 20.38
C PHE A 22 -1.67 18.01 19.70
N VAL A 23 -1.64 19.31 20.00
CA VAL A 23 -0.62 20.24 19.47
C VAL A 23 0.77 19.83 19.96
N PHE A 24 0.91 19.54 21.25
CA PHE A 24 2.16 19.06 21.83
C PHE A 24 2.62 17.74 21.18
N ALA A 25 1.70 16.79 20.99
CA ALA A 25 2.00 15.56 20.27
C ALA A 25 2.46 15.84 18.82
N GLY A 26 1.80 16.75 18.11
CA GLY A 26 2.16 17.16 16.75
C GLY A 26 3.57 17.74 16.66
N PHE A 27 3.97 18.60 17.61
CA PHE A 27 5.34 19.11 17.67
C PHE A 27 6.37 18.00 17.92
N LEU A 28 6.08 17.05 18.82
CA LEU A 28 6.97 15.91 19.07
C LEU A 28 7.08 15.00 17.83
N ILE A 29 5.97 14.76 17.12
CA ILE A 29 5.96 13.99 15.87
C ILE A 29 6.83 14.70 14.82
N GLY A 30 6.65 16.01 14.63
CA GLY A 30 7.43 16.79 13.67
C GLY A 30 8.92 16.83 14.00
N LEU A 31 9.26 16.97 15.29
CA LEU A 31 10.64 16.93 15.75
C LEU A 31 11.27 15.54 15.57
N GLY A 32 10.53 14.47 15.90
CA GLY A 32 10.96 13.08 15.72
C GLY A 32 11.33 12.78 14.27
N GLY A 33 10.45 13.14 13.32
CA GLY A 33 10.71 12.97 11.89
C GLY A 33 11.99 13.68 11.42
N LYS A 34 12.22 14.91 11.88
CA LYS A 34 13.45 15.67 11.53
C LYS A 34 14.72 15.05 12.11
N ILE A 35 14.66 14.50 13.32
CA ILE A 35 15.81 13.83 13.95
C ILE A 35 16.16 12.56 13.17
N VAL A 36 15.15 11.76 12.80
CA VAL A 36 15.36 10.51 12.05
C VAL A 36 15.85 10.77 10.63
N ASP A 37 15.29 11.77 9.94
CA ASP A 37 15.75 12.15 8.59
C ASP A 37 17.21 12.62 8.58
N ASN A 38 17.64 13.36 9.60
CA ASN A 38 19.02 13.87 9.67
C ASN A 38 20.04 12.83 10.14
N MET A 39 19.65 11.90 11.00
CA MET A 39 20.56 10.85 11.49
C MET A 39 20.82 9.76 10.44
N TRP A 40 19.92 9.57 9.47
CA TRP A 40 19.87 8.35 8.66
C TRP A 40 20.12 8.51 7.16
N ARG A 41 20.98 9.44 6.75
CA ARG A 41 21.56 9.45 5.38
C ARG A 41 22.54 8.27 5.23
N MET A 42 22.00 7.06 5.23
CA MET A 42 22.75 5.86 4.94
C MET A 42 23.06 5.81 3.45
N ALA A 43 24.28 5.40 3.11
CA ALA A 43 24.64 5.17 1.72
C ALA A 43 23.58 4.27 1.04
N PRO A 44 23.17 4.59 -0.20
CA PRO A 44 22.25 3.73 -0.94
C PRO A 44 22.79 2.30 -0.98
N PRO A 45 21.90 1.29 -1.02
CA PRO A 45 22.32 -0.11 -1.06
C PRO A 45 23.29 -0.31 -2.22
N ALA A 46 24.40 -0.99 -1.92
CA ALA A 46 25.45 -1.20 -2.91
C ALA A 46 24.86 -1.91 -4.14
N PRO A 47 25.14 -1.42 -5.37
CA PRO A 47 24.59 -2.01 -6.59
C PRO A 47 25.15 -3.42 -6.79
N ILE A 48 24.44 -4.28 -7.52
CA ILE A 48 24.86 -5.67 -7.78
C ILE A 48 26.27 -5.71 -8.40
N ASP A 49 26.60 -4.76 -9.28
CA ASP A 49 27.92 -4.66 -9.92
C ASP A 49 29.07 -4.51 -8.89
N SER A 50 28.81 -3.99 -7.69
CA SER A 50 29.82 -3.89 -6.63
C SER A 50 30.19 -5.25 -6.01
N PHE A 51 29.35 -6.26 -6.19
CA PHE A 51 29.58 -7.63 -5.74
C PHE A 51 30.18 -8.52 -6.83
N ILE A 52 30.27 -8.03 -8.07
CA ILE A 52 30.95 -8.70 -9.17
C ILE A 52 32.44 -8.34 -9.09
N ASP A 53 33.32 -9.32 -9.33
CA ASP A 53 34.77 -9.08 -9.40
C ASP A 53 35.06 -7.94 -10.41
N PRO A 54 35.65 -6.81 -9.98
CA PRO A 54 35.80 -5.62 -10.81
C PRO A 54 36.76 -5.82 -11.99
N VAL A 55 37.59 -6.87 -11.95
CA VAL A 55 38.52 -7.23 -13.03
C VAL A 55 37.90 -8.29 -13.94
N LYS A 56 37.34 -9.35 -13.36
CA LYS A 56 36.78 -10.47 -14.15
C LYS A 56 35.42 -10.16 -14.78
N GLY A 57 34.59 -9.36 -14.10
CA GLY A 57 33.25 -9.00 -14.56
C GLY A 57 33.25 -8.35 -15.95
N PRO A 58 33.98 -7.23 -16.16
CA PRO A 58 34.07 -6.59 -17.46
C PRO A 58 34.66 -7.50 -18.55
N LEU A 59 35.63 -8.34 -18.21
CA LEU A 59 36.26 -9.28 -19.15
C LEU A 59 35.26 -10.35 -19.64
N VAL A 60 34.50 -10.96 -18.72
CA VAL A 60 33.51 -11.98 -19.07
C VAL A 60 32.32 -11.36 -19.80
N ARG A 61 31.89 -10.15 -19.39
CA ARG A 61 30.85 -9.39 -20.11
C ARG A 61 31.26 -9.10 -21.55
N ALA A 62 32.48 -8.59 -21.75
CA ALA A 62 33.02 -8.34 -23.10
C ALA A 62 33.18 -9.64 -23.91
N ALA A 63 33.53 -10.76 -23.28
CA ALA A 63 33.59 -12.06 -23.94
C ALA A 63 32.21 -12.56 -24.39
N ALA A 64 31.17 -12.35 -23.57
CA ALA A 64 29.79 -12.68 -23.93
C ALA A 64 29.28 -11.81 -25.09
N GLU A 65 29.52 -10.50 -25.05
CA GLU A 65 29.18 -9.57 -26.14
C GLU A 65 29.87 -9.96 -27.46
N ARG A 66 31.16 -10.33 -27.41
CA ARG A 66 31.89 -10.83 -28.58
C ARG A 66 31.32 -12.16 -29.09
N ALA A 67 30.94 -13.07 -28.21
CA ALA A 67 30.37 -14.34 -28.60
C ALA A 67 28.99 -14.16 -29.27
N GLU A 68 28.17 -13.22 -28.77
CA GLU A 68 26.89 -12.85 -29.39
C GLU A 68 27.10 -12.23 -30.78
N ALA A 69 28.05 -11.29 -30.90
CA ALA A 69 28.39 -10.68 -32.18
C ALA A 69 28.91 -11.72 -33.20
N ASN A 70 29.75 -12.66 -32.75
CA ASN A 70 30.25 -13.74 -33.59
C ASN A 70 29.15 -14.69 -34.06
N HIS A 71 28.19 -15.00 -33.19
CA HIS A 71 27.00 -15.78 -33.55
C HIS A 71 26.16 -15.07 -34.61
N GLY A 72 25.88 -13.76 -34.43
CA GLY A 72 25.19 -12.95 -35.43
C GLY A 72 25.92 -12.91 -36.78
N ALA A 73 27.25 -12.75 -36.76
CA ALA A 73 28.06 -12.77 -37.98
C ALA A 73 28.11 -14.14 -38.66
N ALA A 74 28.13 -15.23 -37.90
CA ALA A 74 28.07 -16.60 -38.43
C ALA A 74 26.72 -16.90 -39.09
N ALA A 75 25.62 -16.46 -38.47
CA ALA A 75 24.28 -16.58 -39.04
C ALA A 75 24.17 -15.83 -40.39
N GLY A 76 24.69 -14.60 -40.47
CA GLY A 76 24.71 -13.85 -41.73
C GLY A 76 25.56 -14.50 -42.83
N ARG A 77 26.71 -15.12 -42.48
CA ARG A 77 27.52 -15.87 -43.45
C ARG A 77 26.82 -17.13 -43.94
N LEU A 78 26.10 -17.84 -43.07
CA LEU A 78 25.30 -19.00 -43.46
C LEU A 78 24.20 -18.59 -44.45
N GLU A 79 23.44 -17.55 -44.14
CA GLU A 79 22.39 -17.02 -45.03
C GLU A 79 22.96 -16.66 -46.42
N GLN A 80 24.12 -16.00 -46.47
CA GLN A 80 24.79 -15.68 -47.73
C GLN A 80 25.22 -16.94 -48.50
N ALA A 81 25.77 -17.95 -47.81
CA ALA A 81 26.17 -19.21 -48.44
C ALA A 81 24.97 -19.98 -48.98
N GLU A 82 23.85 -20.01 -48.25
CA GLU A 82 22.60 -20.62 -48.69
C GLU A 82 22.04 -19.94 -49.94
N GLN A 83 22.10 -18.61 -49.99
CA GLN A 83 21.68 -17.84 -51.16
C GLN A 83 22.58 -18.15 -52.38
N GLN A 84 23.90 -18.23 -52.20
CA GLN A 84 24.82 -18.61 -53.26
C GLN A 84 24.56 -20.03 -53.77
N HIS A 85 24.25 -20.96 -52.86
CA HIS A 85 23.88 -22.33 -53.23
C HIS A 85 22.58 -22.36 -54.04
N LYS A 86 21.53 -21.63 -53.64
CA LYS A 86 20.28 -21.50 -54.40
C LYS A 86 20.51 -20.96 -55.82
N VAL A 87 21.36 -19.94 -55.97
CA VAL A 87 21.72 -19.39 -57.28
C VAL A 87 22.46 -20.43 -58.13
N ALA A 88 23.44 -21.13 -57.56
CA ALA A 88 24.19 -22.17 -58.27
C ALA A 88 23.29 -23.33 -58.70
N GLU A 89 22.34 -23.74 -57.86
CA GLU A 89 21.35 -24.78 -58.16
C GLU A 89 20.41 -24.34 -59.30
N SER A 90 19.90 -23.11 -59.23
CA SER A 90 19.06 -22.53 -60.29
C SER A 90 19.78 -22.50 -61.63
N ASN A 91 21.04 -22.03 -61.65
CA ASN A 91 21.85 -21.98 -62.87
C ASN A 91 22.10 -23.37 -63.45
N ALA A 92 22.42 -24.36 -62.61
CA ALA A 92 22.60 -25.74 -63.04
C ALA A 92 21.31 -26.34 -63.61
N ARG A 93 20.16 -26.06 -62.98
CA ARG A 93 18.84 -26.52 -63.43
C ARG A 93 18.44 -25.90 -64.77
N SER A 94 18.61 -24.59 -64.93
CA SER A 94 18.34 -23.88 -66.20
C SER A 94 19.27 -24.36 -67.32
N ALA A 95 20.56 -24.56 -67.04
CA ALA A 95 21.51 -25.10 -68.02
C ALA A 95 21.16 -26.54 -68.42
N GLN A 96 20.73 -27.38 -67.47
CA GLN A 96 20.27 -28.73 -67.74
C GLN A 96 19.04 -28.75 -68.65
N GLN A 97 18.01 -27.94 -68.35
CA GLN A 97 16.81 -27.82 -69.19
C GLN A 97 17.16 -27.35 -70.61
N THR A 98 18.05 -26.35 -70.73
CA THR A 98 18.51 -25.85 -72.03
C THR A 98 19.28 -26.93 -72.80
N PHE A 99 20.11 -27.71 -72.11
CA PHE A 99 20.84 -28.83 -72.69
C PHE A 99 19.91 -29.97 -73.14
N GLU A 100 18.89 -30.30 -72.36
CA GLU A 100 17.86 -31.29 -72.72
C GLU A 100 17.03 -30.85 -73.94
N ASN A 101 16.62 -29.58 -74.00
CA ASN A 101 15.93 -29.00 -75.17
C ASN A 101 16.81 -29.01 -76.43
N TRP A 102 18.10 -28.75 -76.27
CA TRP A 102 19.05 -28.84 -77.37
C TRP A 102 19.24 -30.29 -77.85
N LEU A 103 19.36 -31.24 -76.92
CA LEU A 103 19.44 -32.68 -77.22
C LEU A 103 18.19 -33.20 -77.94
N SER A 104 16.99 -32.77 -77.56
CA SER A 104 15.75 -33.18 -78.22
C SER A 104 15.65 -32.65 -79.65
N THR A 105 16.05 -31.39 -79.88
CA THR A 105 16.14 -30.79 -81.23
C THR A 105 17.19 -31.51 -82.11
N ARG A 106 18.34 -31.88 -81.53
CA ARG A 106 19.37 -32.67 -82.22
C ARG A 106 18.86 -34.07 -82.62
N ARG A 107 18.21 -34.78 -81.70
CA ARG A 107 17.64 -36.12 -81.98
C ARG A 107 16.65 -36.09 -83.15
N ALA A 108 15.91 -35.00 -83.33
CA ALA A 108 15.00 -34.82 -84.46
C ALA A 108 15.70 -34.55 -85.81
N THR A 109 16.98 -34.16 -85.82
CA THR A 109 17.71 -33.72 -87.04
C THR A 109 18.86 -34.64 -87.46
N ALA A 110 19.27 -35.59 -86.61
CA ALA A 110 20.18 -36.71 -86.90
C ALA A 110 21.52 -36.36 -87.60
N ARG A 111 22.14 -35.23 -87.25
CA ARG A 111 23.45 -34.81 -87.80
C ARG A 111 24.64 -35.29 -86.95
N ALA A 112 25.62 -35.93 -87.60
CA ALA A 112 26.78 -36.57 -86.97
C ALA A 112 28.05 -35.68 -86.88
N ASP A 113 28.03 -34.49 -87.46
CA ASP A 113 29.17 -33.56 -87.57
C ASP A 113 29.39 -32.65 -86.33
N GLN A 114 28.50 -32.69 -85.33
CA GLN A 114 28.47 -31.75 -84.19
C GLN A 114 28.95 -32.32 -82.83
N ASP A 115 29.76 -33.38 -82.82
CA ASP A 115 30.19 -34.01 -81.54
C ASP A 115 31.09 -33.12 -80.67
N LEU A 116 31.82 -32.17 -81.26
CA LEU A 116 32.61 -31.19 -80.51
C LEU A 116 31.73 -30.26 -79.66
N ASP A 117 30.56 -29.87 -80.16
CA ASP A 117 29.61 -29.00 -79.44
C ASP A 117 28.93 -29.73 -78.28
N LEU A 118 28.66 -31.03 -78.43
CA LEU A 118 28.16 -31.87 -77.33
C LEU A 118 29.18 -31.87 -76.18
N ILE A 119 30.45 -32.17 -76.49
CA ILE A 119 31.52 -32.20 -75.48
C ILE A 119 31.67 -30.83 -74.81
N ALA A 120 31.61 -29.73 -75.56
CA ALA A 120 31.70 -28.37 -75.02
C ALA A 120 30.54 -28.07 -74.04
N ARG A 121 29.31 -28.40 -74.41
CA ARG A 121 28.12 -28.16 -73.56
C ARG A 121 28.07 -29.08 -72.34
N THR A 122 28.49 -30.33 -72.47
CA THR A 122 28.63 -31.25 -71.33
C THR A 122 29.66 -30.73 -70.34
N ARG A 123 30.83 -30.27 -70.82
CA ARG A 123 31.85 -29.64 -69.96
C ARG A 123 31.31 -28.41 -69.24
N GLU A 124 30.50 -27.60 -69.89
CA GLU A 124 29.89 -26.41 -69.26
C GLU A 124 28.89 -26.79 -68.16
N LEU A 125 28.05 -27.81 -68.40
CA LEU A 125 27.16 -28.35 -67.38
C LEU A 125 27.92 -28.95 -66.19
N ASP A 126 29.03 -29.63 -66.44
CA ASP A 126 29.90 -30.19 -65.40
C ASP A 126 30.54 -29.10 -64.53
N LYS A 127 30.95 -27.97 -65.12
CA LYS A 127 31.42 -26.80 -64.34
C LYS A 127 30.33 -26.25 -63.43
N LEU A 128 29.09 -26.12 -63.91
CA LEU A 128 27.98 -25.64 -63.10
C LEU A 128 27.64 -26.61 -61.95
N LYS A 129 27.66 -27.92 -62.22
CA LYS A 129 27.49 -28.95 -61.17
C LYS A 129 28.64 -28.92 -60.15
N ALA A 130 29.89 -28.71 -60.60
CA ALA A 130 31.02 -28.54 -59.71
C ALA A 130 30.89 -27.29 -58.82
N ALA A 131 30.47 -26.16 -59.40
CA ALA A 131 30.18 -24.94 -58.65
C ALA A 131 29.05 -25.13 -57.62
N GLY A 132 27.98 -25.86 -57.98
CA GLY A 132 26.90 -26.21 -57.05
C GLY A 132 27.38 -27.04 -55.85
N ARG A 133 28.26 -28.05 -56.08
CA ARG A 133 28.89 -28.82 -55.00
C ARG A 133 29.81 -27.96 -54.12
N GLY A 134 30.57 -27.05 -54.73
CA GLY A 134 31.39 -26.09 -53.99
C GLY A 134 30.56 -25.16 -53.09
N ALA A 135 29.43 -24.65 -53.60
CA ALA A 135 28.51 -23.84 -52.83
C ALA A 135 27.84 -24.63 -51.69
N LEU A 136 27.48 -25.90 -51.91
CA LEU A 136 26.96 -26.77 -50.84
C LEU A 136 28.00 -27.04 -49.75
N ALA A 137 29.26 -27.29 -50.13
CA ALA A 137 30.34 -27.47 -49.17
C ALA A 137 30.57 -26.20 -48.34
N LEU A 138 30.42 -25.02 -48.94
CA LEU A 138 30.46 -23.74 -48.22
C LEU A 138 29.31 -23.62 -47.20
N VAL A 139 28.08 -23.99 -47.58
CA VAL A 139 26.94 -24.02 -46.66
C VAL A 139 27.22 -24.93 -45.47
N GLN A 140 27.69 -26.16 -45.71
CA GLN A 140 28.03 -27.11 -44.66
C GLN A 140 29.13 -26.58 -43.71
N ALA A 141 30.15 -25.93 -44.27
CA ALA A 141 31.20 -25.30 -43.47
C ALA A 141 30.65 -24.14 -42.61
N GLN A 142 29.74 -23.31 -43.13
CA GLN A 142 29.11 -22.24 -42.35
C GLN A 142 28.12 -22.78 -41.30
N GLN A 143 27.43 -23.89 -41.56
CA GLN A 143 26.59 -24.56 -40.56
C GLN A 143 27.42 -25.02 -39.36
N GLN A 144 28.58 -25.65 -39.61
CA GLN A 144 29.50 -26.02 -38.53
C GLN A 144 30.00 -24.79 -37.76
N ALA A 145 30.39 -23.72 -38.48
CA ALA A 145 30.84 -22.48 -37.85
C ALA A 145 29.75 -21.81 -36.98
N LEU A 146 28.47 -21.92 -37.37
CA LEU A 146 27.35 -21.44 -36.58
C LEU A 146 27.17 -22.26 -35.28
N LEU A 147 27.26 -23.58 -35.36
CA LEU A 147 27.19 -24.47 -34.19
C LEU A 147 28.33 -24.17 -33.20
N ASP A 148 29.55 -23.99 -33.71
CA ASP A 148 30.70 -23.64 -32.87
C ASP A 148 30.51 -22.26 -32.21
N ALA A 149 29.93 -21.29 -32.94
CA ALA A 149 29.58 -19.98 -32.40
C ALA A 149 28.48 -20.06 -31.33
N GLU A 150 27.48 -20.91 -31.51
CA GLU A 150 26.42 -21.15 -30.53
C GLU A 150 26.96 -21.79 -29.24
N GLN A 151 27.85 -22.78 -29.37
CA GLN A 151 28.54 -23.37 -28.22
C GLN A 151 29.45 -22.37 -27.50
N ALA A 152 30.16 -21.52 -28.24
CA ALA A 152 30.96 -20.44 -27.66
C ALA A 152 30.09 -19.43 -26.90
N ARG A 153 28.95 -19.04 -27.47
CA ARG A 153 27.95 -18.19 -26.81
C ARG A 153 27.42 -18.82 -25.53
N GLY A 154 27.04 -20.10 -25.56
CA GLY A 154 26.57 -20.83 -24.38
C GLY A 154 27.62 -20.85 -23.26
N ARG A 155 28.88 -21.11 -23.59
CA ARG A 155 30.01 -21.08 -22.61
C ARG A 155 30.22 -19.69 -22.03
N ALA A 156 30.18 -18.64 -22.85
CA ALA A 156 30.33 -17.26 -22.38
C ALA A 156 29.17 -16.82 -21.48
N GLY A 157 27.93 -17.19 -21.83
CA GLY A 157 26.74 -16.96 -21.00
C GLY A 157 26.81 -17.71 -19.66
N ALA A 158 27.23 -18.97 -19.66
CA ALA A 158 27.44 -19.74 -18.43
C ALA A 158 28.52 -19.10 -17.53
N ALA A 159 29.62 -18.61 -18.11
CA ALA A 159 30.66 -17.91 -17.36
C ALA A 159 30.13 -16.59 -16.74
N TRP A 160 29.28 -15.85 -17.46
CA TRP A 160 28.63 -14.66 -16.93
C TRP A 160 27.68 -14.99 -15.78
N HIS A 161 26.81 -15.99 -15.96
CA HIS A 161 25.90 -16.45 -14.90
C HIS A 161 26.63 -16.95 -13.65
N ALA A 162 27.77 -17.62 -13.81
CA ALA A 162 28.59 -18.09 -12.70
C ALA A 162 29.15 -16.93 -11.83
N LEU A 163 29.35 -15.74 -12.41
CA LEU A 163 29.74 -14.53 -11.67
C LEU A 163 28.52 -13.78 -11.13
N GLN A 164 27.42 -13.74 -11.87
CA GLN A 164 26.23 -12.98 -11.52
C GLN A 164 25.42 -13.63 -10.37
N ALA A 165 25.18 -14.94 -10.41
CA ALA A 165 24.38 -15.64 -9.41
C ALA A 165 24.88 -15.45 -7.96
N PRO A 166 26.19 -15.62 -7.64
CA PRO A 166 26.68 -15.34 -6.29
C PRO A 166 26.59 -13.85 -5.95
N ALA A 167 26.83 -12.94 -6.91
CA ALA A 167 26.73 -11.50 -6.69
C ALA A 167 25.29 -11.06 -6.35
N GLU A 168 24.28 -11.64 -7.00
CA GLU A 168 22.86 -11.41 -6.69
C GLU A 168 22.51 -11.88 -5.28
N SER A 169 22.96 -13.08 -4.89
CA SER A 169 22.73 -13.58 -3.53
C SER A 169 23.40 -12.70 -2.47
N ALA A 170 24.64 -12.26 -2.72
CA ALA A 170 25.38 -11.37 -1.83
C ALA A 170 24.71 -9.99 -1.72
N ALA A 171 24.25 -9.43 -2.84
CA ALA A 171 23.51 -8.17 -2.86
C ALA A 171 22.17 -8.28 -2.10
N TRP A 172 21.48 -9.41 -2.20
CA TRP A 172 20.26 -9.67 -1.44
C TRP A 172 20.54 -9.73 0.07
N HIS A 173 21.56 -10.48 0.49
CA HIS A 173 21.97 -10.54 1.90
C HIS A 173 22.42 -9.18 2.44
N ALA A 174 23.17 -8.41 1.65
CA ALA A 174 23.61 -7.07 2.03
C ALA A 174 22.42 -6.11 2.19
N ARG A 175 21.43 -6.17 1.30
CA ARG A 175 20.19 -5.40 1.39
C ARG A 175 19.39 -5.76 2.65
N GLN A 176 19.21 -7.05 2.93
CA GLN A 176 18.55 -7.52 4.14
C GLN A 176 19.27 -7.05 5.41
N ALA A 177 20.61 -7.11 5.44
CA ALA A 177 21.40 -6.62 6.56
C ALA A 177 21.27 -5.11 6.75
N GLN A 178 21.21 -4.34 5.66
CA GLN A 178 20.99 -2.90 5.72
C GLN A 178 19.59 -2.56 6.23
N GLU A 179 18.55 -3.24 5.73
CA GLU A 179 17.16 -3.09 6.21
C GLU A 179 17.06 -3.41 7.70
N LEU A 180 17.68 -4.52 8.16
CA LEU A 180 17.71 -4.91 9.56
C LEU A 180 18.42 -3.87 10.42
N ARG A 181 19.54 -3.31 9.95
CA ARG A 181 20.22 -2.21 10.65
C ARG A 181 19.27 -1.04 10.80
N VAL A 182 18.71 -0.51 9.71
CA VAL A 182 17.76 0.62 9.76
C VAL A 182 16.63 0.35 10.76
N PHE A 183 16.08 -0.86 10.74
CA PHE A 183 15.07 -1.29 11.69
C PHE A 183 15.59 -1.25 13.14
N LEU A 184 16.76 -1.82 13.43
CA LEU A 184 17.35 -1.85 14.78
C LEU A 184 17.59 -0.44 15.33
N TYR A 185 18.03 0.51 14.52
CA TYR A 185 18.23 1.88 14.97
C TYR A 185 16.89 2.59 15.27
N ARG A 186 15.87 2.39 14.42
CA ARG A 186 14.51 2.88 14.71
C ARG A 186 13.92 2.22 15.95
N LEU A 187 14.16 0.93 16.15
CA LEU A 187 13.73 0.19 17.33
C LEU A 187 14.42 0.72 18.59
N ALA A 188 15.73 0.95 18.53
CA ALA A 188 16.51 1.49 19.64
C ALA A 188 16.04 2.90 20.05
N LEU A 189 15.55 3.69 19.09
CA LEU A 189 14.92 4.98 19.37
C LEU A 189 13.50 4.83 19.94
N THR A 190 12.63 4.08 19.27
CA THR A 190 11.19 4.03 19.61
C THR A 190 10.84 3.19 20.84
N LEU A 191 11.62 2.15 21.14
CA LEU A 191 11.36 1.26 22.29
C LEU A 191 11.47 2.00 23.64
N PRO A 192 12.51 2.80 23.92
CA PRO A 192 12.55 3.65 25.11
C PRO A 192 11.35 4.61 25.23
N LEU A 193 10.91 5.19 24.11
CA LEU A 193 9.74 6.07 24.10
C LEU A 193 8.45 5.32 24.46
N LEU A 194 8.26 4.11 23.95
CA LEU A 194 7.11 3.27 24.30
C LEU A 194 7.14 2.84 25.77
N LEU A 195 8.32 2.48 26.29
CA LEU A 195 8.48 2.15 27.71
C LEU A 195 8.15 3.35 28.59
N ALA A 196 8.63 4.54 28.24
CA ALA A 196 8.30 5.79 28.93
C ALA A 196 6.79 6.09 28.86
N ALA A 197 6.16 5.88 27.71
CA ALA A 197 4.71 6.07 27.54
C ALA A 197 3.91 5.09 28.39
N GLY A 198 4.30 3.81 28.43
CA GLY A 198 3.70 2.79 29.29
C GLY A 198 3.81 3.13 30.78
N TYR A 199 4.99 3.59 31.22
CA TYR A 199 5.21 4.05 32.59
C TYR A 199 4.35 5.26 32.95
N LEU A 200 4.31 6.27 32.08
CA LEU A 200 3.49 7.47 32.27
C LEU A 200 1.99 7.14 32.30
N PHE A 201 1.53 6.22 31.46
CA PHE A 201 0.15 5.75 31.47
C PHE A 201 -0.21 5.05 32.78
N ALA A 202 0.66 4.17 33.29
CA ALA A 202 0.42 3.44 34.53
C ALA A 202 0.40 4.37 35.76
N LYS A 203 1.37 5.29 35.86
CA LYS A 203 1.63 6.03 37.11
C LYS A 203 1.14 7.49 37.11
N ARG A 204 0.99 8.14 35.94
CA ARG A 204 0.76 9.60 35.83
C ARG A 204 -0.50 10.02 35.07
N ARG A 205 -1.33 9.09 34.58
CA ARG A 205 -2.55 9.40 33.79
C ARG A 205 -3.62 10.28 34.47
N ARG A 206 -3.59 10.40 35.81
CA ARG A 206 -4.51 11.25 36.61
C ARG A 206 -3.83 12.48 37.22
N SER A 207 -2.61 12.80 36.82
CA SER A 207 -1.88 13.98 37.31
C SER A 207 -2.49 15.28 36.76
N ALA A 208 -2.20 16.42 37.40
CA ALA A 208 -2.55 17.74 36.87
C ALA A 208 -2.01 17.97 35.44
N TYR A 209 -0.85 17.37 35.11
CA TYR A 209 -0.21 17.43 33.80
C TYR A 209 -0.71 16.34 32.83
N TRP A 210 -1.91 15.78 33.05
CA TRP A 210 -2.47 14.74 32.18
C TRP A 210 -2.47 15.09 30.68
N PRO A 211 -2.63 16.35 30.22
CA PRO A 211 -2.60 16.65 28.79
C PRO A 211 -1.25 16.32 28.14
N PHE A 212 -0.14 16.62 28.82
CA PHE A 212 1.20 16.31 28.32
C PHE A 212 1.49 14.81 28.35
N VAL A 213 1.01 14.11 29.39
CA VAL A 213 1.10 12.65 29.49
C VAL A 213 0.38 11.99 28.31
N TRP A 214 -0.85 12.38 28.04
CA TRP A 214 -1.62 11.85 26.91
C TRP A 214 -1.01 12.26 25.56
N GLY A 215 -0.55 13.51 25.43
CA GLY A 215 0.18 13.96 24.24
C GLY A 215 1.42 13.12 23.94
N PHE A 216 2.23 12.81 24.96
CA PHE A 216 3.39 11.92 24.82
C PHE A 216 2.98 10.48 24.44
N ILE A 217 1.89 9.96 25.03
CA ILE A 217 1.37 8.63 24.68
C ILE A 217 0.93 8.60 23.20
N PHE A 218 0.22 9.61 22.71
CA PHE A 218 -0.17 9.68 21.30
C PHE A 218 1.05 9.75 20.38
N PHE A 219 2.05 10.56 20.74
CA PHE A 219 3.31 10.63 20.01
C PHE A 219 4.02 9.27 19.98
N ALA A 220 4.18 8.59 21.11
CA ALA A 220 4.87 7.30 21.17
C ALA A 220 4.12 6.21 20.37
N LEU A 221 2.78 6.19 20.45
CA LEU A 221 1.97 5.29 19.63
C LEU A 221 2.08 5.62 18.14
N PHE A 222 2.07 6.90 17.78
CA PHE A 222 2.25 7.33 16.40
C PHE A 222 3.63 6.93 15.85
N ALA A 223 4.70 7.22 16.59
CA ALA A 223 6.06 6.82 16.23
C ALA A 223 6.15 5.28 16.06
N PHE A 224 5.52 4.52 16.94
CA PHE A 224 5.45 3.07 16.77
C PHE A 224 4.72 2.65 15.46
N PHE A 225 3.48 3.11 15.24
CA PHE A 225 2.67 2.64 14.10
C PHE A 225 3.05 3.22 12.74
N VAL A 226 3.63 4.41 12.71
CA VAL A 226 3.93 5.15 11.47
C VAL A 226 5.42 5.17 11.18
N GLU A 227 6.28 5.16 12.19
CA GLU A 227 7.73 5.28 12.00
C GLU A 227 8.46 3.93 12.11
N LEU A 228 8.04 3.06 13.05
CA LEU A 228 8.65 1.75 13.25
C LEU A 228 7.99 0.66 12.41
N VAL A 229 6.66 0.53 12.50
CA VAL A 229 5.91 -0.59 11.90
C VAL A 229 6.08 -0.69 10.37
N PRO A 230 6.08 0.39 9.57
CA PRO A 230 6.27 0.26 8.12
C PRO A 230 7.63 -0.31 7.69
N TYR A 231 8.63 -0.29 8.58
CA TYR A 231 10.00 -0.72 8.31
C TYR A 231 10.32 -2.08 8.93
N LEU A 232 9.31 -2.77 9.48
CA LEU A 232 9.45 -4.10 10.03
C LEU A 232 9.53 -5.11 8.86
N PRO A 233 10.66 -5.80 8.66
CA PRO A 233 10.86 -6.68 7.51
C PRO A 233 9.77 -7.76 7.49
N SER A 234 9.06 -7.87 6.36
CA SER A 234 7.96 -8.80 6.06
C SER A 234 6.66 -8.73 6.91
N TYR A 235 6.67 -8.17 8.13
CA TYR A 235 5.52 -8.25 9.06
C TYR A 235 4.84 -6.92 9.43
N GLY A 236 5.37 -5.78 8.98
CA GLY A 236 4.87 -4.46 9.36
C GLY A 236 3.38 -4.24 9.06
N GLY A 237 2.95 -4.58 7.85
CA GLY A 237 1.55 -4.45 7.45
C GLY A 237 0.60 -5.26 8.35
N TYR A 238 0.94 -6.52 8.63
CA TYR A 238 0.10 -7.40 9.44
C TYR A 238 -0.12 -6.86 10.85
N VAL A 239 0.93 -6.42 11.54
CA VAL A 239 0.81 -5.85 12.89
C VAL A 239 -0.12 -4.64 12.90
N ARG A 240 0.05 -3.72 11.93
CA ARG A 240 -0.79 -2.52 11.80
C ARG A 240 -2.27 -2.89 11.63
N TYR A 241 -2.58 -3.80 10.70
CA TYR A 241 -3.96 -4.16 10.41
C TYR A 241 -4.59 -4.99 11.51
N ILE A 242 -3.86 -5.94 12.12
CA ILE A 242 -4.36 -6.75 13.24
C ILE A 242 -4.72 -5.84 14.42
N VAL A 243 -3.84 -4.91 14.81
CA VAL A 243 -4.14 -3.99 15.91
C VAL A 243 -5.32 -3.07 15.54
N GLY A 244 -5.37 -2.58 14.30
CA GLY A 244 -6.50 -1.79 13.81
C GLY A 244 -7.83 -2.53 13.89
N ILE A 245 -7.87 -3.80 13.50
CA ILE A 245 -9.04 -4.67 13.58
C ILE A 245 -9.45 -4.86 15.04
N VAL A 246 -8.52 -5.23 15.92
CA VAL A 246 -8.80 -5.43 17.35
C VAL A 246 -9.35 -4.15 17.98
N LEU A 247 -8.71 -3.01 17.74
CA LEU A 247 -9.16 -1.72 18.26
C LEU A 247 -10.58 -1.37 17.77
N THR A 248 -10.87 -1.60 16.50
CA THR A 248 -12.19 -1.35 15.92
C THR A 248 -13.25 -2.27 16.52
N VAL A 249 -12.97 -3.56 16.70
CA VAL A 249 -13.89 -4.51 17.33
C VAL A 249 -14.16 -4.13 18.78
N VAL A 250 -13.12 -3.76 19.54
CA VAL A 250 -13.25 -3.36 20.95
C VAL A 250 -14.06 -2.06 21.10
N ILE A 251 -13.72 -1.02 20.33
CA ILE A 251 -14.44 0.26 20.35
C ILE A 251 -15.88 0.05 19.87
N GLY A 252 -16.09 -0.68 18.77
CA GLY A 252 -17.41 -0.99 18.24
C GLY A 252 -18.27 -1.75 19.24
N ARG A 253 -17.72 -2.80 19.87
CA ARG A 253 -18.43 -3.55 20.92
C ARG A 253 -18.77 -2.66 22.11
N PHE A 254 -17.84 -1.83 22.57
CA PHE A 254 -18.10 -0.91 23.67
C PHE A 254 -19.21 0.09 23.32
N ALA A 255 -19.17 0.68 22.12
CA ALA A 255 -20.19 1.61 21.62
C ALA A 255 -21.57 0.95 21.56
N ILE A 256 -21.67 -0.25 20.98
CA ILE A 256 -22.94 -1.01 20.88
C ILE A 256 -23.50 -1.30 22.27
N ILE A 257 -22.71 -1.84 23.19
CA ILE A 257 -23.17 -2.17 24.55
C ILE A 257 -23.57 -0.89 25.31
N SER A 258 -22.88 0.23 25.07
CA SER A 258 -23.22 1.51 25.70
C SER A 258 -24.55 2.07 25.18
N LEU A 259 -24.78 1.98 23.87
CA LEU A 259 -26.02 2.40 23.21
C LEU A 259 -27.19 1.53 23.65
N GLN A 260 -27.00 0.21 23.73
CA GLN A 260 -28.03 -0.71 24.20
C GLN A 260 -28.44 -0.42 25.64
N ARG A 261 -27.46 -0.22 26.54
CA ARG A 261 -27.74 0.19 27.94
C ARG A 261 -28.47 1.52 28.02
N TYR A 262 -28.13 2.47 27.15
CA TYR A 262 -28.80 3.75 27.06
C TYR A 262 -30.27 3.58 26.67
N LEU A 263 -30.55 2.86 25.58
CA LEU A 263 -31.90 2.60 25.09
C LEU A 263 -32.75 1.80 26.10
N GLN A 264 -32.15 0.83 26.80
CA GLN A 264 -32.84 0.09 27.86
C GLN A 264 -33.27 1.00 29.02
N ARG A 265 -32.41 1.92 29.46
CA ARG A 265 -32.75 2.90 30.50
C ARG A 265 -33.87 3.84 30.05
N GLN A 266 -33.86 4.24 28.78
CA GLN A 266 -34.90 5.10 28.21
C GLN A 266 -36.25 4.40 28.19
N LYS A 267 -36.31 3.15 27.71
CA LYS A 267 -37.53 2.33 27.73
C LYS A 267 -38.07 2.11 29.15
N ALA A 268 -37.19 1.86 30.12
CA ALA A 268 -37.59 1.71 31.52
C ALA A 268 -38.14 3.02 32.11
N ALA A 269 -37.56 4.17 31.76
CA ALA A 269 -38.07 5.47 32.18
C ALA A 269 -39.46 5.77 31.59
N GLU A 270 -39.69 5.42 30.32
CA GLU A 270 -40.99 5.59 29.64
C GLU A 270 -42.12 4.70 30.22
N ALA A 271 -41.79 3.62 30.94
CA ALA A 271 -42.77 2.75 31.59
C ALA A 271 -43.22 3.23 32.99
N LEU A 272 -42.50 4.16 33.62
CA LEU A 272 -42.80 4.64 34.98
C LEU A 272 -43.93 5.69 34.99
N PRO A 273 -44.76 5.77 36.05
CA PRO A 273 -45.73 6.85 36.22
C PRO A 273 -45.07 8.23 36.23
N ASP A 274 -45.78 9.24 35.70
CA ASP A 274 -45.27 10.59 35.47
C ASP A 274 -44.66 11.25 36.74
N VAL A 275 -45.34 11.14 37.88
CA VAL A 275 -44.88 11.74 39.16
C VAL A 275 -43.53 11.18 39.60
N GLN A 276 -43.35 9.86 39.53
CA GLN A 276 -42.08 9.20 39.90
C GLN A 276 -40.98 9.46 38.87
N ARG A 277 -41.34 9.57 37.59
CA ARG A 277 -40.39 9.88 36.51
C ARG A 277 -39.76 11.27 36.69
N ARG A 278 -40.55 12.26 37.13
CA ARG A 278 -40.08 13.63 37.37
C ARG A 278 -38.99 13.70 38.44
N GLU A 279 -39.11 12.95 39.52
CA GLU A 279 -38.14 12.93 40.63
C GLU A 279 -36.78 12.32 40.25
N THR A 280 -36.76 11.39 39.28
CA THR A 280 -35.52 10.76 38.81
C THR A 280 -34.73 11.61 37.80
N LEU A 281 -35.32 12.70 37.30
CA LEU A 281 -34.67 13.59 36.33
C LEU A 281 -33.74 14.58 37.04
N ARG A 282 -32.51 14.70 36.53
CA ARG A 282 -31.54 15.68 37.06
C ARG A 282 -31.86 17.08 36.56
N TYR A 283 -31.84 18.06 37.46
CA TYR A 283 -32.17 19.46 37.19
C TYR A 283 -31.44 20.03 35.96
N ASP A 284 -30.12 19.90 35.93
CA ASP A 284 -29.29 20.44 34.84
C ASP A 284 -29.63 19.83 33.47
N SER A 285 -29.92 18.53 33.45
CA SER A 285 -30.26 17.82 32.22
C SER A 285 -31.63 18.23 31.68
N ALA A 286 -32.59 18.45 32.58
CA ALA A 286 -33.93 18.90 32.22
C ALA A 286 -33.92 20.33 31.67
N MET A 287 -33.21 21.24 32.34
CA MET A 287 -33.07 22.64 31.90
C MET A 287 -32.37 22.76 30.54
N VAL A 288 -31.29 22.00 30.31
CA VAL A 288 -30.58 22.02 29.02
C VAL A 288 -31.43 21.46 27.88
N ARG A 289 -32.21 20.39 28.13
CA ARG A 289 -33.10 19.81 27.13
C ARG A 289 -34.24 20.75 26.77
N LEU A 290 -34.87 21.37 27.78
CA LEU A 290 -35.89 22.40 27.57
C LEU A 290 -35.34 23.59 26.79
N GLY A 291 -34.14 24.08 27.14
CA GLY A 291 -33.49 25.17 26.37
C GLY A 291 -33.24 24.83 24.88
N LYS A 292 -33.25 23.55 24.51
CA LYS A 292 -33.10 23.06 23.13
C LYS A 292 -34.41 22.64 22.47
N GLY A 293 -35.56 22.84 23.11
CA GLY A 293 -36.86 22.38 22.59
C GLY A 293 -37.00 20.85 22.61
N VAL A 294 -36.39 20.17 23.58
CA VAL A 294 -36.42 18.71 23.72
C VAL A 294 -37.06 18.32 25.04
N CYS A 295 -37.98 17.36 25.02
CA CYS A 295 -38.62 16.84 26.23
C CYS A 295 -37.59 16.21 27.18
N PRO A 296 -37.51 16.61 28.47
CA PRO A 296 -36.64 15.98 29.44
C PRO A 296 -36.88 14.50 29.67
N GLY A 297 -38.12 14.03 29.48
CA GLY A 297 -38.54 12.64 29.71
C GLY A 297 -38.28 11.71 28.53
N CYS A 298 -38.83 12.01 27.34
CA CYS A 298 -38.74 11.12 26.17
C CYS A 298 -37.71 11.55 25.11
N GLU A 299 -37.03 12.69 25.33
CA GLU A 299 -35.99 13.22 24.43
C GLU A 299 -36.45 13.51 22.99
N ARG A 300 -37.76 13.55 22.75
CA ARG A 300 -38.34 13.97 21.48
C ARG A 300 -38.42 15.49 21.39
N PRO A 301 -38.34 16.06 20.17
CA PRO A 301 -38.54 17.50 19.98
C PRO A 301 -39.95 17.90 20.41
N VAL A 302 -40.05 19.06 21.05
CA VAL A 302 -41.29 19.64 21.56
C VAL A 302 -41.27 21.15 21.32
N ASP A 303 -42.36 21.70 20.79
CA ASP A 303 -42.48 23.14 20.58
C ASP A 303 -42.84 23.86 21.89
N LEU A 304 -41.83 24.39 22.57
CA LEU A 304 -42.00 25.09 23.85
C LEU A 304 -42.46 26.55 23.69
N LYS A 305 -42.57 27.06 22.45
CA LYS A 305 -43.08 28.42 22.18
C LYS A 305 -44.61 28.47 22.23
N GLU A 306 -45.27 27.32 22.08
CA GLU A 306 -46.71 27.21 22.21
C GLU A 306 -47.14 27.43 23.68
N ALA A 307 -47.86 28.52 23.94
CA ALA A 307 -48.25 28.92 25.29
C ALA A 307 -49.19 27.92 25.97
N LYS A 308 -49.93 27.13 25.18
CA LYS A 308 -50.89 26.12 25.67
C LYS A 308 -50.25 24.76 25.97
N LEU A 309 -48.96 24.59 25.67
CA LEU A 309 -48.30 23.30 25.78
C LEU A 309 -47.69 23.08 27.17
N ASP A 310 -48.51 22.65 28.13
CA ASP A 310 -48.06 22.38 29.49
C ASP A 310 -47.57 20.93 29.70
N PHE A 311 -47.99 20.01 28.82
CA PHE A 311 -47.60 18.60 28.85
C PHE A 311 -46.98 18.16 27.54
N CYS A 312 -46.04 17.21 27.59
CA CYS A 312 -45.44 16.64 26.40
C CYS A 312 -46.44 15.73 25.67
N PRO A 313 -46.71 15.92 24.36
CA PRO A 313 -47.67 15.12 23.60
C PRO A 313 -47.20 13.67 23.36
N HIS A 314 -45.90 13.39 23.56
CA HIS A 314 -45.32 12.07 23.31
C HIS A 314 -45.30 11.17 24.53
N CYS A 315 -45.19 11.73 25.74
CA CYS A 315 -44.99 10.95 26.96
C CYS A 315 -45.77 11.45 28.17
N GLY A 316 -46.54 12.52 28.03
CA GLY A 316 -47.43 13.04 29.07
C GLY A 316 -46.76 13.76 30.23
N ILE A 317 -45.43 13.96 30.21
CA ILE A 317 -44.73 14.65 31.30
C ILE A 317 -45.10 16.14 31.33
N GLY A 318 -45.32 16.69 32.52
CA GLY A 318 -45.55 18.12 32.74
C GLY A 318 -44.26 18.91 32.50
N LEU A 319 -44.30 19.81 31.53
CA LEU A 319 -43.19 20.67 31.13
C LEU A 319 -43.29 22.04 31.83
N PHE A 320 -44.52 22.55 31.98
CA PHE A 320 -44.82 23.82 32.61
C PHE A 320 -45.93 23.68 33.64
N ASP A 321 -45.82 24.46 34.71
CA ASP A 321 -46.82 24.63 35.75
C ASP A 321 -46.98 26.12 36.07
N HIS A 322 -47.98 26.48 36.86
CA HIS A 322 -48.20 27.86 37.28
C HIS A 322 -47.73 28.03 38.73
N CYS A 323 -47.10 29.17 39.02
CA CYS A 323 -46.68 29.49 40.38
C CYS A 323 -47.92 29.68 41.28
N GLY A 324 -47.98 28.99 42.42
CA GLY A 324 -49.08 29.17 43.39
C GLY A 324 -49.17 30.56 44.02
N GLN A 325 -48.08 31.35 43.98
CA GLN A 325 -48.01 32.68 44.61
C GLN A 325 -48.35 33.82 43.62
N CYS A 326 -47.82 33.77 42.39
CA CYS A 326 -47.96 34.86 41.41
C CYS A 326 -48.65 34.42 40.11
N ALA A 327 -49.17 33.19 40.04
CA ALA A 327 -49.81 32.58 38.89
C ALA A 327 -48.99 32.59 37.58
N THR A 328 -47.71 32.95 37.61
CA THR A 328 -46.87 33.00 36.41
C THR A 328 -46.54 31.58 35.94
N ARG A 329 -46.69 31.33 34.63
CA ARG A 329 -46.25 30.09 33.99
C ARG A 329 -44.74 29.93 34.11
N LYS A 330 -44.31 28.85 34.75
CA LYS A 330 -42.90 28.51 34.97
C LYS A 330 -42.65 27.07 34.51
N SER A 331 -41.38 26.71 34.31
CA SER A 331 -41.07 25.30 34.08
C SER A 331 -41.29 24.50 35.35
N THR A 332 -41.90 23.33 35.22
CA THR A 332 -42.10 22.38 36.34
C THR A 332 -40.77 21.89 36.93
N PHE A 333 -39.69 22.01 36.17
CA PHE A 333 -38.33 21.65 36.58
C PHE A 333 -37.55 22.84 37.17
N ALA A 334 -38.08 24.06 37.16
CA ALA A 334 -37.42 25.22 37.73
C ALA A 334 -37.45 25.17 39.27
N ARG A 335 -36.28 25.35 39.90
CA ARG A 335 -36.15 25.41 41.36
C ARG A 335 -36.84 26.62 41.98
N PHE A 336 -36.89 27.73 41.24
CA PHE A 336 -37.48 28.99 41.67
C PHE A 336 -38.39 29.53 40.58
N CYS A 337 -39.44 30.26 40.97
CA CYS A 337 -40.25 31.01 40.01
C CYS A 337 -39.40 32.08 39.33
N CYS A 338 -39.48 32.17 38.00
CA CYS A 338 -38.78 33.19 37.22
C CYS A 338 -39.28 34.62 37.46
N SER A 339 -40.48 34.79 38.01
CA SER A 339 -41.09 36.11 38.25
C SER A 339 -40.94 36.57 39.71
N CYS A 340 -41.29 35.74 40.68
CA CYS A 340 -41.31 36.14 42.10
C CYS A 340 -40.23 35.48 42.97
N GLY A 341 -39.42 34.55 42.42
CA GLY A 341 -38.37 33.87 43.17
C GLY A 341 -38.83 32.84 44.20
N THR A 342 -40.14 32.65 44.39
CA THR A 342 -40.67 31.63 45.32
C THR A 342 -40.15 30.24 44.95
N PRO A 343 -39.69 29.43 45.93
CA PRO A 343 -39.23 28.07 45.66
C PRO A 343 -40.35 27.23 45.04
N GLY A 344 -39.99 26.49 44.00
CA GLY A 344 -40.86 25.56 43.29
C GLY A 344 -40.43 24.12 43.56
N ASN A 345 -39.76 23.50 42.58
CA ASN A 345 -39.41 22.08 42.64
C ASN A 345 -37.98 21.88 43.16
N VAL A 346 -37.82 21.72 44.48
CA VAL A 346 -36.51 21.60 45.16
C VAL A 346 -36.09 20.13 45.33
N SER A 347 -36.95 19.16 45.02
CA SER A 347 -36.68 17.72 45.18
C SER A 347 -35.85 17.11 44.04
N LEU A 348 -35.58 17.86 42.97
CA LEU A 348 -34.80 17.38 41.82
C LEU A 348 -33.30 17.27 42.14
N ILE A 349 -32.72 16.12 41.81
CA ILE A 349 -31.31 15.78 42.00
C ILE A 349 -30.42 16.69 41.12
N ASP A 350 -29.36 17.26 41.70
CA ASP A 350 -28.28 17.94 40.95
C ASP A 350 -27.55 16.99 40.02
#